data_AF-A0A966QC92-F1
#
_entry.id   AF-A0A966QC92-F1
#
_cell.length_a   1.000
_cell.length_b   1.000
_cell.length_c   1.000
_cell.angle_alpha   90.00
_cell.angle_beta   90.00
_cell.angle_gamma   90.00
#
_symmetry.space_group_name_H-M   'P 1'
#
loop_
_entity.id
_entity.type
_entity.pdbx_description
1 polymer ?
#
loop_
_entity_poly.entity_id
_entity_poly.type
_entity_poly.pdbx_seq_one_letter_code
_entity_poly.pdbx_strand_id
1 'polypeptide(L)'
;MKTGKERADMVRKAVIETLRRKEPVEDGQKLGADLGAESIDRIDLTFRLEEAVGRVLDEKILFAEPDPTVAELTERLGRMLEEKK
;
A
#
# COMPACT_ATOMS: atom_id res chain seq x y z
N MET A 1 -2.74 -6.83 -17.14
CA MET A 1 -2.39 -5.76 -16.16
C MET A 1 -3.57 -5.65 -15.21
N LYS A 2 -3.33 -5.63 -13.89
CA LYS A 2 -4.40 -5.39 -12.92
C LYS A 2 -4.99 -4.00 -13.18
N THR A 3 -6.31 -3.90 -13.24
CA THR A 3 -7.03 -2.62 -13.38
C THR A 3 -6.79 -1.73 -12.16
N GLY A 4 -7.07 -0.43 -12.26
CA GLY A 4 -6.96 0.50 -11.12
C GLY A 4 -7.74 0.03 -9.88
N LYS A 5 -8.93 -0.57 -10.10
CA LYS A 5 -9.77 -1.13 -9.04
C LYS A 5 -9.12 -2.35 -8.37
N GLU A 6 -8.59 -3.30 -9.15
CA GLU A 6 -7.89 -4.47 -8.60
C GLU A 6 -6.64 -4.09 -7.80
N ARG A 7 -5.96 -3.01 -8.19
CA ARG A 7 -4.82 -2.47 -7.43
C ARG A 7 -5.29 -1.87 -6.10
N ALA A 8 -6.35 -1.07 -6.10
CA ALA A 8 -6.91 -0.49 -4.88
C ALA A 8 -7.39 -1.58 -3.90
N ASP A 9 -8.13 -2.58 -4.39
CA ASP A 9 -8.62 -3.68 -3.56
C ASP A 9 -7.47 -4.49 -2.94
N MET A 10 -6.38 -4.70 -3.69
CA MET A 10 -5.17 -5.34 -3.17
C MET A 10 -4.51 -4.50 -2.07
N VAL A 11 -4.31 -3.21 -2.31
CA VAL A 11 -3.65 -2.33 -1.33
C VAL A 11 -4.48 -2.26 -0.05
N ARG A 12 -5.80 -2.05 -0.15
CA ARG A 12 -6.69 -2.06 1.01
C ARG A 12 -6.62 -3.39 1.77
N LYS A 13 -6.65 -4.51 1.05
CA LYS A 13 -6.54 -5.83 1.67
C LYS A 13 -5.22 -5.98 2.44
N ALA A 14 -4.09 -5.61 1.82
CA ALA A 14 -2.78 -5.69 2.46
C ALA A 14 -2.72 -4.80 3.72
N VAL A 15 -3.23 -3.56 3.65
CA VAL A 15 -3.31 -2.64 4.79
C VAL A 15 -4.18 -3.21 5.92
N ILE A 16 -5.37 -3.75 5.58
CA ILE A 16 -6.27 -4.38 6.55
C ILE A 16 -5.58 -5.54 7.27
N GLU A 17 -4.88 -6.39 6.53
CA GLU A 17 -4.24 -7.57 7.11
C GLU A 17 -3.00 -7.23 7.95
N THR A 18 -2.17 -6.28 7.50
CA THR A 18 -1.01 -5.80 8.27
C THR A 18 -1.45 -5.18 9.59
N LEU A 19 -2.39 -4.24 9.52
CA LEU A 19 -2.84 -3.47 10.69
C LEU A 19 -3.95 -4.16 11.47
N ARG A 20 -4.34 -5.38 11.05
CA ARG A 20 -5.42 -6.19 11.66
C ARG A 20 -6.72 -5.39 11.84
N ARG A 21 -7.05 -4.54 10.87
CA ARG A 21 -8.22 -3.66 10.94
C ARG A 21 -9.49 -4.49 10.90
N LYS A 22 -10.42 -4.17 11.80
CA LYS A 22 -11.77 -4.74 11.82
C LYS A 22 -12.75 -3.91 10.98
N GLU A 23 -12.40 -2.65 10.75
CA GLU A 23 -13.18 -1.70 9.99
C GLU A 23 -12.65 -1.59 8.55
N PRO A 24 -13.51 -1.23 7.59
CA PRO A 24 -13.08 -0.95 6.22
C PRO A 24 -12.00 0.14 6.20
N VAL A 25 -11.01 -0.06 5.33
CA VAL A 25 -9.99 0.95 5.05
C VAL A 25 -10.44 1.77 3.83
N GLU A 26 -10.43 3.09 3.99
CA GLU A 26 -10.83 4.04 2.96
C GLU A 26 -9.61 4.65 2.26
N ASP A 27 -9.81 5.02 1.00
CA ASP A 27 -8.74 5.54 0.12
C ASP A 27 -8.09 6.83 0.62
N GLY A 28 -8.87 7.67 1.31
CA GLY A 28 -8.41 8.95 1.85
C GLY A 28 -7.65 8.85 3.16
N GLN A 29 -7.59 7.67 3.80
CA GLN A 29 -6.91 7.51 5.07
C GLN A 29 -5.40 7.46 4.88
N LYS A 30 -4.69 8.25 5.68
CA LYS A 30 -3.24 8.25 5.80
C LYS A 30 -2.76 7.01 6.55
N LEU A 31 -1.73 6.36 6.03
CA LEU A 31 -1.22 5.11 6.58
C LEU A 31 -0.75 5.28 8.03
N GLY A 32 0.05 6.29 8.32
CA GLY A 32 0.48 6.60 9.69
C GLY A 32 -0.62 7.30 10.47
N ALA A 33 -1.02 8.49 10.02
CA ALA A 33 -1.83 9.39 10.84
C ALA A 33 -3.24 8.88 11.16
N ASP A 34 -3.90 8.19 10.22
CA ASP A 34 -5.29 7.73 10.39
C ASP A 34 -5.38 6.24 10.73
N LEU A 35 -4.46 5.43 10.19
CA LEU A 35 -4.48 3.98 10.36
C LEU A 35 -3.52 3.46 11.43
N GLY A 36 -2.57 4.28 11.88
CA GLY A 36 -1.59 3.93 12.90
C GLY A 36 -0.49 3.00 12.38
N ALA A 37 -0.15 3.05 11.08
CA ALA A 37 0.93 2.27 10.51
C ALA A 37 2.30 2.82 10.94
N GLU A 38 2.93 2.10 11.85
CA GLU A 38 4.28 2.37 12.32
C GLU A 38 5.33 1.84 11.32
N SER A 39 6.61 2.13 11.56
CA SER A 39 7.70 1.72 10.66
C SER A 39 7.74 0.20 10.43
N ILE A 40 7.47 -0.60 11.46
CA ILE A 40 7.44 -2.07 11.34
C ILE A 40 6.27 -2.52 10.46
N ASP A 41 5.10 -1.89 10.62
CA ASP A 41 3.92 -2.19 9.80
C ASP A 41 4.15 -1.82 8.34
N ARG A 42 4.83 -0.70 8.06
CA ARG A 42 5.20 -0.31 6.69
C ARG A 42 6.15 -1.32 6.05
N ILE A 43 7.09 -1.88 6.81
CA ILE A 43 7.97 -2.94 6.31
C ILE A 43 7.16 -4.21 6.00
N ASP A 44 6.28 -4.66 6.91
CA ASP A 44 5.41 -5.82 6.67
C ASP A 44 4.49 -5.59 5.46
N LEU A 45 3.90 -4.41 5.35
CA LEU A 45 3.06 -4.02 4.23
C LEU A 45 3.83 -4.02 2.90
N THR A 46 5.11 -3.63 2.92
CA THR A 46 5.98 -3.72 1.72
C THR A 46 6.07 -5.18 1.27
N PHE A 47 6.44 -6.09 2.17
CA PHE A 47 6.57 -7.52 1.84
C PHE A 47 5.26 -8.12 1.33
N ARG A 48 4.13 -7.81 1.97
CA ARG A 48 2.82 -8.31 1.51
C ARG A 48 2.46 -7.81 0.11
N LEU A 49 2.75 -6.55 -0.18
CA LEU A 49 2.50 -5.99 -1.51
C LEU A 49 3.42 -6.66 -2.54
N GLU A 50 4.69 -6.87 -2.22
CA GLU A 50 5.65 -7.59 -3.07
C GLU A 50 5.16 -9.00 -3.42
N GLU A 51 4.69 -9.76 -2.42
CA GLU A 51 4.09 -11.07 -2.62
C GLU A 51 2.85 -10.99 -3.52
N ALA A 52 1.97 -10.02 -3.29
CA ALA A 52 0.73 -9.84 -4.05
C ALA A 52 0.94 -9.40 -5.51
N VAL A 53 2.06 -8.73 -5.81
CA VAL A 53 2.46 -8.30 -7.16
C VAL A 53 3.52 -9.19 -7.82
N GLY A 54 4.09 -10.14 -7.06
CA GLY A 54 5.12 -11.07 -7.53
C GLY A 54 6.43 -10.39 -7.92
N ARG A 55 6.79 -9.27 -7.28
CA ARG A 55 8.02 -8.51 -7.56
C ARG A 55 8.46 -7.71 -6.35
N VAL A 56 9.75 -7.42 -6.29
CA VAL A 56 10.36 -6.53 -5.29
C VAL A 56 9.91 -5.08 -5.52
N LEU A 57 9.52 -4.41 -4.46
CA LEU A 57 9.10 -3.02 -4.40
C LEU A 57 10.20 -2.17 -3.75
N ASP A 58 10.19 -0.87 -4.02
CA ASP A 58 11.10 0.06 -3.36
C ASP A 58 10.48 0.43 -2.01
N GLU A 59 11.19 0.19 -0.91
CA GLU A 59 10.73 0.52 0.45
C GLU A 59 10.24 1.98 0.56
N LYS A 60 10.82 2.90 -0.23
CA LYS A 60 10.48 4.33 -0.21
C LYS A 60 9.02 4.61 -0.58
N ILE A 61 8.31 3.67 -1.18
CA ILE A 61 6.90 3.88 -1.56
C ILE A 61 6.00 4.12 -0.35
N LEU A 62 6.35 3.51 0.79
CA LEU A 62 5.60 3.55 2.05
C LEU A 62 6.15 4.58 3.04
N PHE A 63 7.42 4.99 2.87
CA PHE A 63 8.11 5.95 3.74
C PHE A 63 8.23 7.37 3.15
N ALA A 64 7.35 7.74 2.21
CA ALA A 64 7.39 9.10 1.67
C ALA A 64 6.84 10.14 2.66
N GLU A 65 7.35 11.36 2.52
CA GLU A 65 6.83 12.54 3.20
C GLU A 65 6.20 13.50 2.17
N PRO A 66 4.95 13.96 2.37
CA PRO A 66 4.07 13.69 3.51
C PRO A 66 3.56 12.23 3.56
N ASP A 67 3.12 11.81 4.75
CA ASP A 67 2.56 10.47 5.01
C ASP A 67 1.46 10.14 3.99
N PRO A 68 1.64 9.08 3.17
CA PRO A 68 0.75 8.83 2.05
C PRO A 68 -0.60 8.28 2.50
N THR A 69 -1.62 8.62 1.72
CA THR A 69 -2.92 7.96 1.78
C THR A 69 -2.89 6.59 1.08
N VAL A 70 -3.91 5.77 1.36
CA VAL A 70 -4.13 4.47 0.69
C VAL A 70 -4.28 4.64 -0.83
N ALA A 71 -4.94 5.72 -1.28
CA ALA A 71 -5.03 6.08 -2.70
C ALA A 71 -3.65 6.35 -3.31
N GLU A 72 -2.85 7.20 -2.66
CA GLU A 72 -1.53 7.57 -3.15
C GLU A 72 -0.58 6.37 -3.19
N LEU A 73 -0.66 5.47 -2.20
CA LEU A 73 0.07 4.20 -2.22
C LEU A 73 -0.35 3.36 -3.44
N THR A 74 -1.65 3.28 -3.73
CA THR A 74 -2.17 2.55 -4.90
C THR A 74 -1.66 3.14 -6.21
N GLU A 75 -1.63 4.48 -6.33
CA GLU A 75 -1.10 5.16 -7.51
C GLU A 75 0.40 4.93 -7.69
N ARG A 76 1.17 5.05 -6.60
CA ARG A 76 2.63 4.79 -6.61
C ARG A 76 2.93 3.37 -7.02
N LEU A 77 2.23 2.41 -6.43
CA LEU A 77 2.32 1.00 -6.83
C LEU A 77 2.01 0.86 -8.32
N GLY A 78 0.92 1.49 -8.79
CA GLY A 78 0.56 1.50 -10.21
C GLY A 78 1.71 1.95 -11.12
N ARG A 79 2.29 3.12 -10.84
CA ARG A 79 3.42 3.68 -11.62
C ARG A 79 4.62 2.74 -11.64
N MET A 80 5.02 2.21 -10.48
CA MET A 80 6.11 1.23 -10.41
C MET A 80 5.83 -0.04 -11.21
N LEU A 81 4.58 -0.50 -11.22
CA LEU A 81 4.22 -1.69 -11.96
C LEU A 81 4.32 -1.48 -13.48
N GLU A 82 4.18 -0.23 -13.93
CA GLU A 82 4.18 0.22 -15.33
C GLU A 82 5.58 0.63 -15.82
N GLU A 83 6.42 1.24 -14.98
CA GLU A 83 7.78 1.69 -15.35
C GLU A 83 8.79 0.55 -15.60
N LYS A 84 8.51 -0.68 -15.13
CA LYS A 84 9.35 -1.86 -15.38
C LYS A 84 8.79 -2.83 -16.42
N LYS A 85 7.97 -2.33 -17.35
CA LYS A 85 7.42 -3.11 -18.46
C LYS A 85 8.26 -2.96 -19.72
#